data_AF-A0A0B7P136-F1
#
_entry.id   AF-A0A0B7P136-F1
#
_cell.length_a   1.000
_cell.length_b   1.000
_cell.length_c   1.000
_cell.angle_alpha   90.00
_cell.angle_beta   90.00
_cell.angle_gamma   90.00
#
_symmetry.space_group_name_H-M   'P 1'
#
loop_
_entity.id
_entity.type
_entity.pdbx_description
1 polymer ?
#
loop_
_entity_poly.entity_id
_entity_poly.type
_entity_poly.pdbx_seq_one_letter_code
_entity_poly.pdbx_strand_id
1 'polypeptide(L)' 'MSQQSSRVAPRVFMSYSHDDKEHRDWVLALATRLRADGVDVCLDRWDVTLGGNLAVVS' A
#
# COMPACT_ATOMS: atom_id res chain seq x y z
N MET A 1 21.06 16.01 -27.42
CA MET A 1 21.48 15.04 -26.40
C MET A 1 20.24 14.62 -25.61
N SER A 2 19.60 13.53 -26.03
CA SER A 2 18.40 13.01 -25.38
C SER A 2 18.83 12.31 -24.09
N GLN A 3 18.51 12.90 -22.94
CA GLN A 3 18.77 12.27 -21.65
C GLN A 3 17.84 11.07 -21.51
N GLN A 4 18.38 9.88 -21.76
CA GLN A 4 17.72 8.62 -21.45
C GLN A 4 17.78 8.46 -19.92
N SER A 5 16.83 9.08 -19.21
CA SER A 5 16.63 8.81 -17.79
C SER A 5 16.42 7.31 -17.66
N SER A 6 17.33 6.61 -16.99
CA SER A 6 17.15 5.22 -16.60
C SER A 6 15.77 5.12 -15.95
N ARG A 7 14.80 4.52 -16.65
CA ARG A 7 13.40 4.46 -16.20
C ARG A 7 13.29 3.44 -15.07
N VAL A 8 13.80 3.82 -13.90
CA VAL A 8 13.37 3.20 -12.66
C VAL A 8 11.89 3.54 -12.53
N ALA A 9 11.06 2.50 -12.32
CA ALA A 9 9.65 2.68 -12.04
C ALA A 9 9.49 3.70 -10.91
N PRO A 10 8.71 4.78 -11.11
CA PRO A 10 8.49 5.76 -10.05
C PRO A 10 7.83 5.06 -8.86
N ARG A 11 8.41 5.22 -7.68
CA ARG A 11 7.93 4.59 -6.45
C ARG A 11 7.04 5.57 -5.68
N VAL A 12 5.87 5.10 -5.27
CA VAL A 12 4.86 5.90 -4.56
C VAL A 12 4.46 5.19 -3.29
N PHE A 13 4.34 5.95 -2.20
CA PHE A 13 3.79 5.49 -0.93
C PHE A 13 2.38 6.07 -0.76
N MET A 14 1.39 5.22 -0.48
CA MET A 14 0.01 5.63 -0.25
C MET A 14 -0.40 5.34 1.19
N SER A 15 -0.62 6.42 1.95
CA SER A 15 -1.20 6.38 3.28
C SER A 15 -2.71 6.56 3.18
N TYR A 16 -3.47 5.71 3.88
CA TYR A 16 -4.93 5.72 3.87
C TYR A 16 -5.50 5.24 5.20
N SER A 17 -6.72 5.68 5.55
CA SER A 17 -7.42 5.22 6.75
C SER A 17 -7.96 3.80 6.55
N HIS A 18 -7.68 2.90 7.48
CA HIS A 18 -8.19 1.53 7.44
C HIS A 18 -9.68 1.44 7.85
N ASP A 19 -10.40 2.53 8.09
CA ASP A 19 -11.70 2.46 8.75
C ASP A 19 -12.81 1.83 7.90
N ASP A 20 -12.76 1.97 6.57
CA ASP A 20 -13.86 1.61 5.69
C ASP A 20 -13.48 0.54 4.67
N LYS A 21 -14.33 -0.49 4.54
CA LYS A 21 -14.09 -1.59 3.60
C LYS A 21 -14.15 -1.11 2.15
N GLU A 22 -15.09 -0.23 1.83
CA GLU A 22 -15.22 0.32 0.49
C GLU A 22 -13.98 1.15 0.13
N HIS A 23 -13.47 1.92 1.09
CA HIS A 23 -12.25 2.71 0.91
C HIS A 23 -11.02 1.81 0.70
N ARG A 24 -10.88 0.73 1.48
CA ARG A 24 -9.80 -0.27 1.29
C ARG A 24 -9.84 -0.89 -0.11
N ASP A 25 -11.02 -1.31 -0.57
CA ASP A 25 -11.19 -1.94 -1.87
C ASP A 25 -10.87 -0.96 -3.00
N TRP A 26 -11.27 0.31 -2.86
CA TRP A 26 -10.94 1.38 -3.81
C TRP A 26 -9.43 1.67 -3.85
N VAL A 27 -8.77 1.77 -2.69
CA VAL A 27 -7.31 1.98 -2.59
C VAL A 27 -6.56 0.82 -3.26
N LEU A 28 -7.03 -0.41 -3.06
CA LEU A 28 -6.45 -1.59 -3.70
C LEU A 28 -6.61 -1.57 -5.22
N ALA A 29 -7.78 -1.19 -5.73
CA ALA A 29 -8.03 -1.05 -7.16
C ALA A 29 -7.13 0.03 -7.79
N LEU A 30 -6.97 1.17 -7.12
CA LEU A 30 -6.06 2.24 -7.54
C LEU A 30 -4.60 1.78 -7.56
N ALA A 31 -4.14 1.12 -6.50
CA ALA A 31 -2.77 0.58 -6.42
C ALA A 31 -2.49 -0.43 -7.54
N THR A 32 -3.45 -1.31 -7.82
CA THR A 32 -3.35 -2.33 -8.88
C THR A 32 -3.21 -1.67 -10.25
N ARG A 33 -4.00 -0.62 -10.53
CA ARG A 33 -3.92 0.12 -11.79
C ARG A 33 -2.59 0.83 -11.96
N LEU A 34 -2.12 1.53 -10.93
CA LEU A 34 -0.82 2.21 -10.94
C LEU A 34 0.34 1.23 -11.17
N ARG A 35 0.28 0.04 -10.56
CA ARG A 35 1.23 -1.04 -10.80
C ARG A 35 1.22 -1.53 -12.25
N ALA A 36 0.04 -1.65 -12.86
CA ALA A 36 -0.09 -1.99 -14.28
C ALA A 36 0.48 -0.90 -15.20
N ASP A 37 0.41 0.37 -14.78
CA ASP A 37 0.99 1.52 -15.49
C ASP A 37 2.53 1.68 -15.24
N GLY A 38 3.15 0.75 -14.50
CA GLY A 38 4.59 0.74 -14.26
C GLY A 38 5.06 1.56 -13.05
N VAL A 39 4.16 1.87 -12.12
CA VAL A 39 4.46 2.57 -10.85
C VAL A 39 4.67 1.56 -9.73
N ASP A 40 5.72 1.72 -8.93
CA ASP A 40 5.99 0.88 -7.77
C ASP A 40 5.23 1.40 -6.54
N VAL A 41 4.02 0.89 -6.30
CA VAL A 41 3.13 1.35 -5.22
C VAL A 41 3.31 0.57 -3.92
N CYS A 42 3.67 1.25 -2.83
CA CYS A 42 3.70 0.73 -1.47
C CYS A 42 2.48 1.28 -0.70
N LEU A 43 1.67 0.39 -0.10
CA LEU A 43 0.57 0.78 0.78
C LEU A 43 1.05 0.85 2.22
N ASP A 44 0.56 1.83 2.97
CA ASP A 44 0.68 1.84 4.42
C ASP A 44 -0.12 0.66 5.00
N ARG A 45 0.57 -0.45 5.28
CA ARG A 45 0.01 -1.56 6.04
C ARG A 45 0.22 -1.24 7.52
N TRP A 46 -0.69 -0.47 8.09
CA TRP A 46 -0.83 -0.42 9.54
C TRP A 46 -1.48 -1.73 9.98
N ASP A 47 -0.64 -2.76 10.18
CA ASP A 47 -1.05 -4.03 10.78
C ASP A 47 -1.47 -3.76 12.23
N VAL A 48 -2.73 -3.37 12.46
CA VAL A 48 -3.35 -3.69 13.74
C VAL A 48 -3.86 -5.10 13.59
N THR A 49 -3.02 -6.05 13.96
CA THR A 49 -3.47 -7.38 14.35
C THR A 49 -4.46 -7.19 15.50
N LEU A 50 -5.75 -7.09 15.19
CA LEU A 50 -6.80 -7.16 16.18
C LEU A 50 -7.00 -8.63 16.55
N GLY A 51 -6.42 -9.03 17.68
CA GLY A 51 -6.89 -10.18 18.45
C GLY A 51 -5.85 -11.24 18.77
N GLY A 52 -5.32 -11.21 20.00
CA GLY A 52 -4.54 -12.28 20.59
C GLY A 52 -4.20 -12.05 22.06
N ASN A 53 -5.24 -11.79 22.86
CA ASN A 53 -5.37 -11.96 24.32
C ASN A 53 -4.09 -11.87 25.21
N LEU A 54 -4.16 -11.01 26.23
CA LEU A 54 -3.34 -11.06 27.44
C LEU A 54 -3.45 -12.44 28.11
N ALA A 55 -2.68 -13.43 27.65
CA ALA A 55 -2.42 -14.61 28.43
C ALA A 55 -1.48 -14.20 29.57
N VAL A 56 -2.09 -13.79 30.69
CA VAL A 56 -1.49 -14.02 32.00
C VAL A 56 -1.06 -15.49 32.03
N VAL A 57 0.25 -15.72 32.06
CA VAL A 57 0.81 -17.05 32.32
C VAL A 57 1.56 -17.00 33.64
N SER A 58 0.89 -17.62 34.61
CA SER A 58 1.37 -18.32 35.81
C SER A 58 2.08 -17.52 36.89
#